data_AF-A0A9P0HH56-F1
#
_entry.id   AF-A0A9P0HH56-F1
#
_cell.length_a   1.000
_cell.length_b   1.000
_cell.length_c   1.000
_cell.angle_alpha   90.00
_cell.angle_beta   90.00
_cell.angle_gamma   90.00
#
_symmetry.space_group_name_H-M   'P 1'
#
loop_
_entity.id
_entity.type
_entity.pdbx_description
1 polymer ?
#
loop_
_entity_poly.entity_id
_entity_poly.type
_entity_poly.pdbx_seq_one_letter_code
_entity_poly.pdbx_strand_id
1 'polypeptide(L)'
;MERCPWTSSSSMMDEASTSRDRGWKHSRRISQSNSTVVTLNNVQKNLTGFYGCEVSADAPLFHTIIKTAPVIVTEEPEALPEVMVEKTKYSLGDRIRANCSSRGGFPPANLTWYLNGKQIKNWQNIETKEKAGLTEIELEAKTTLFREGKLRLRCLATQFSLYRRSAEVDLQEDTPQLAHVKGPTTPLPVLEHNCAAARSPAVWLGLVLLLLKWTIPR
;
A
#
# COMPACT_ATOMS: atom_id res chain seq x y z
N MET A 1 19.21 -10.66 -20.58
CA MET A 1 19.84 -9.46 -21.16
C MET A 1 20.56 -9.89 -22.41
N GLU A 2 19.85 -9.96 -23.54
CA GLU A 2 20.45 -10.34 -24.82
C GLU A 2 20.97 -9.07 -25.49
N ARG A 3 22.29 -8.93 -25.55
CA ARG A 3 22.97 -7.87 -26.32
C ARG A 3 22.86 -8.23 -27.80
N CYS A 4 22.51 -7.25 -28.63
CA CYS A 4 22.64 -7.36 -30.07
C CYS A 4 24.11 -7.67 -30.42
N PRO A 5 24.39 -8.78 -31.15
CA PRO A 5 25.75 -9.16 -31.50
C PRO A 5 26.25 -8.30 -32.67
N TRP A 6 27.44 -7.74 -32.52
CA TRP A 6 28.11 -6.91 -33.51
C TRP A 6 29.04 -7.75 -34.40
N THR A 7 28.98 -7.54 -35.72
CA THR A 7 30.15 -7.62 -36.61
C THR A 7 30.05 -6.53 -37.67
N SER A 8 31.19 -5.92 -37.94
CA SER A 8 31.47 -4.70 -38.70
C SER A 8 31.08 -4.69 -40.18
N SER A 9 30.42 -3.62 -40.63
CA SER A 9 30.68 -2.98 -41.93
C SER A 9 30.20 -1.52 -41.92
N SER A 10 31.08 -0.66 -42.43
CA SER A 10 31.05 0.80 -42.35
C SER A 10 30.08 1.44 -43.35
N SER A 11 28.87 1.79 -42.91
CA SER A 11 28.09 2.95 -43.38
C SER A 11 26.69 2.85 -42.81
N MET A 12 26.16 3.97 -42.31
CA MET A 12 24.77 4.13 -41.86
C MET A 12 24.39 3.39 -40.57
N MET A 13 24.76 3.97 -39.43
CA MET A 13 24.02 3.81 -38.18
C MET A 13 23.49 5.16 -37.65
N ASP A 14 23.27 6.12 -38.54
CA ASP A 14 22.82 7.47 -38.18
C ASP A 14 21.30 7.65 -38.21
N GLU A 15 20.53 6.57 -38.36
CA GLU A 15 19.07 6.64 -38.39
C GLU A 15 18.43 5.62 -37.45
N ALA A 16 18.24 6.04 -36.20
CA ALA A 16 17.09 5.55 -35.43
C ALA A 16 15.82 6.09 -36.11
N SER A 17 15.33 5.37 -37.11
CA SER A 17 14.12 5.73 -37.86
C SER A 17 12.89 5.06 -37.25
N THR A 18 11.79 5.80 -37.19
CA THR A 18 10.46 5.26 -36.88
C THR A 18 9.70 5.17 -38.20
N SER A 19 9.62 3.98 -38.81
CA SER A 19 9.11 3.79 -40.18
C SER A 19 7.58 3.79 -40.28
N ARG A 20 7.04 4.43 -41.33
CA ARG A 20 5.61 4.49 -41.67
C ARG A 20 5.29 3.45 -42.73
N ASP A 21 4.77 2.30 -42.30
CA ASP A 21 3.84 1.52 -43.14
C ASP A 21 2.75 0.76 -42.36
N ARG A 22 2.65 0.97 -41.04
CA ARG A 22 1.51 0.52 -40.21
C ARG A 22 1.25 1.45 -39.02
N GLY A 23 0.80 2.69 -39.25
CA GLY A 23 0.31 3.57 -38.17
C GLY A 23 1.35 4.01 -37.12
N TRP A 24 2.58 4.33 -37.51
CA TRP A 24 3.63 4.77 -36.58
C TRP A 24 3.68 6.30 -36.45
N LYS A 25 3.67 6.81 -35.22
CA LYS A 25 3.97 8.23 -34.91
C LYS A 25 5.47 8.46 -35.04
N HIS A 26 5.88 9.37 -35.93
CA HIS A 26 7.29 9.77 -36.07
C HIS A 26 7.66 10.65 -34.88
N SER A 27 8.47 10.13 -33.95
CA SER A 27 9.11 10.97 -32.95
C SER A 27 10.34 11.63 -33.55
N ARG A 28 10.54 12.91 -33.21
CA ARG A 28 11.56 13.81 -33.75
C ARG A 28 12.96 13.21 -33.63
N ARG A 29 13.83 13.48 -34.61
CA ARG A 29 15.26 13.11 -34.65
C ARG A 29 15.89 13.29 -33.26
N ILE A 30 16.31 12.18 -32.68
CA ILE A 30 16.85 12.14 -31.32
C ILE A 30 18.34 12.49 -31.42
N SER A 31 18.67 13.77 -31.29
CA SER A 31 19.98 14.36 -31.60
C SER A 31 21.18 13.85 -30.77
N GLN A 32 20.95 12.92 -29.82
CA GLN A 32 21.97 12.33 -28.94
C GLN A 32 21.92 10.78 -28.91
N SER A 33 21.14 10.16 -29.78
CA SER A 33 21.15 8.71 -29.95
C SER A 33 22.33 8.26 -30.81
N ASN A 34 22.75 7.01 -30.65
CA ASN A 34 23.70 6.35 -31.53
C ASN A 34 23.14 5.01 -32.04
N SER A 35 23.98 4.23 -32.70
CA SER A 35 23.69 2.90 -33.25
C SER A 35 23.07 1.87 -32.31
N THR A 36 23.28 2.01 -30.99
CA THR A 36 22.82 1.03 -29.99
C THR A 36 22.06 1.64 -28.82
N VAL A 37 22.15 2.94 -28.65
CA VAL A 37 21.58 3.67 -27.52
C VAL A 37 20.63 4.72 -28.07
N VAL A 38 19.37 4.63 -27.64
CA VAL A 38 18.34 5.62 -27.91
C VAL A 38 18.18 6.51 -26.67
N THR A 39 18.53 7.80 -26.78
CA THR A 39 18.48 8.74 -25.66
C THR A 39 17.24 9.64 -25.75
N LEU A 40 16.19 9.35 -24.99
CA LEU A 40 14.98 10.18 -25.00
C LEU A 40 15.11 11.37 -24.03
N ASN A 41 15.11 12.59 -24.57
CA ASN A 41 15.14 13.83 -23.79
C ASN A 41 13.73 14.39 -23.59
N ASN A 42 13.48 15.00 -22.43
CA ASN A 42 12.17 15.58 -22.06
C ASN A 42 11.04 14.54 -22.22
N VAL A 43 11.16 13.43 -21.50
CA VAL A 43 10.24 12.29 -21.62
C VAL A 43 8.83 12.68 -21.17
N GLN A 44 7.85 12.52 -22.06
CA GLN A 44 6.43 12.81 -21.81
C GLN A 44 5.58 11.56 -22.01
N LYS A 45 4.39 11.50 -21.39
CA LYS A 45 3.45 10.37 -21.47
C LYS A 45 3.16 9.91 -22.91
N ASN A 46 3.11 10.86 -23.85
CA ASN A 46 2.84 10.64 -25.27
C ASN A 46 3.96 9.91 -26.03
N LEU A 47 5.14 9.75 -25.42
CA LEU A 47 6.26 8.98 -25.95
C LEU A 47 6.13 7.48 -25.66
N THR A 48 5.09 7.06 -24.94
CA THR A 48 4.72 5.65 -24.80
C THR A 48 4.40 5.07 -26.18
N GLY A 49 5.04 3.95 -26.52
CA GLY A 49 4.88 3.33 -27.83
C GLY A 49 5.89 2.22 -28.09
N PHE A 50 5.89 1.71 -29.31
CA PHE A 50 6.87 0.75 -29.77
C PHE A 50 8.08 1.48 -30.34
N TYR A 51 9.26 1.07 -29.88
CA TYR A 51 10.53 1.54 -30.40
C TYR A 51 11.18 0.40 -31.17
N GLY A 52 11.65 0.72 -32.38
CA GLY A 52 12.27 -0.22 -33.29
C GLY A 52 13.75 0.09 -33.50
N CYS A 53 14.54 -0.95 -33.70
CA CYS A 53 15.85 -0.87 -34.30
C CYS A 53 15.76 -1.50 -35.69
N GLU A 54 16.22 -0.77 -36.70
CA GLU A 54 16.30 -1.20 -38.09
C GLU A 54 17.77 -1.28 -38.50
N VAL A 55 18.17 -2.42 -39.06
CA VAL A 55 19.51 -2.64 -39.60
C VAL A 55 19.38 -3.14 -41.03
N SER A 56 19.99 -2.43 -41.96
CA SER A 56 19.97 -2.75 -43.39
C SER A 56 21.38 -3.08 -43.86
N ALA A 57 21.53 -4.20 -44.56
CA ALA A 57 22.77 -4.56 -45.24
C ALA A 57 22.79 -3.99 -46.66
N ASP A 58 23.97 -3.56 -47.09
CA ASP A 58 24.18 -3.02 -48.44
C ASP A 58 24.37 -4.15 -49.48
N ALA A 59 24.59 -3.76 -50.74
CA ALA A 59 24.82 -4.65 -51.86
C ALA A 59 25.80 -5.80 -51.54
N PRO A 60 25.59 -7.01 -52.10
CA PRO A 60 24.57 -7.38 -53.10
C PRO A 60 23.28 -7.96 -52.49
N LEU A 61 23.23 -8.18 -51.18
CA LEU A 61 22.19 -8.99 -50.54
C LEU A 61 20.98 -8.20 -50.02
N PHE A 62 21.06 -6.86 -49.96
CA PHE A 62 20.00 -5.92 -49.59
C PHE A 62 18.92 -6.52 -48.67
N HIS A 63 19.28 -6.76 -47.41
CA HIS A 63 18.35 -7.29 -46.41
C HIS A 63 18.21 -6.30 -45.24
N THR A 64 16.98 -6.14 -44.77
CA THR A 64 16.66 -5.27 -43.63
C THR A 64 16.03 -6.10 -42.51
N ILE A 65 16.58 -6.00 -41.32
CA ILE A 65 16.08 -6.64 -40.10
C ILE A 65 15.55 -5.56 -39.18
N ILE A 66 14.31 -5.74 -38.71
CA ILE A 66 13.66 -4.82 -37.77
C ILE A 66 13.30 -5.59 -36.50
N LYS A 67 13.69 -5.07 -35.35
CA LYS A 67 13.28 -5.58 -34.03
C LYS A 67 12.62 -4.47 -33.24
N THR A 68 11.52 -4.78 -32.56
CA THR A 68 10.71 -3.79 -31.85
C THR A 68 10.47 -4.21 -30.40
N ALA A 69 10.37 -3.22 -29.51
CA ALA A 69 10.05 -3.41 -28.11
C ALA A 69 9.10 -2.29 -27.62
N PRO A 70 8.15 -2.60 -26.73
CA PRO A 70 7.30 -1.59 -26.11
C PRO A 70 8.08 -0.80 -25.06
N VAL A 71 7.89 0.51 -25.04
CA VAL A 71 8.36 1.43 -24.01
C VAL A 71 7.16 2.16 -23.45
N ILE A 72 7.00 2.12 -22.13
CA ILE A 72 5.92 2.81 -21.42
C ILE A 72 6.56 3.87 -20.54
N VAL A 73 6.15 5.12 -20.74
CA VAL A 73 6.52 6.20 -19.84
C VAL A 73 5.64 6.07 -18.60
N THR A 74 6.27 6.03 -17.43
CA THR A 74 5.56 5.86 -16.17
C THR A 74 5.76 7.02 -15.23
N GLU A 75 4.70 7.41 -14.53
CA GLU A 75 4.75 8.30 -13.37
C GLU A 75 4.26 7.51 -12.16
N GLU A 76 5.01 7.58 -11.05
CA GLU A 76 4.62 6.98 -9.79
C GLU A 76 3.39 7.72 -9.21
N PRO A 77 2.49 7.04 -8.47
CA PRO A 77 1.44 7.71 -7.71
C PRO A 77 1.99 8.77 -6.76
N GLU A 78 1.22 9.84 -6.55
CA GLU A 78 1.65 11.02 -5.77
C GLU A 78 1.73 10.74 -4.27
N ALA A 79 0.94 9.78 -3.79
CA ALA A 79 0.81 9.45 -2.37
C ALA A 79 0.66 7.95 -2.16
N LEU A 80 0.65 7.55 -0.88
CA LEU A 80 0.23 6.21 -0.49
C LEU A 80 -1.26 6.01 -0.84
N PRO A 81 -1.71 4.77 -1.09
CA PRO A 81 -3.12 4.51 -1.27
C PRO A 81 -3.90 4.89 -0.01
N GLU A 82 -5.11 5.41 -0.17
CA GLU A 82 -6.01 5.79 0.92
C GLU A 82 -7.17 4.82 0.96
N VAL A 83 -7.48 4.28 2.15
CA VAL A 83 -8.66 3.44 2.38
C VAL A 83 -9.67 4.25 3.19
N MET A 84 -10.89 4.44 2.67
CA MET A 84 -11.99 5.05 3.42
C MET A 84 -13.10 4.04 3.64
N VAL A 85 -13.73 4.11 4.81
CA VAL A 85 -14.82 3.22 5.24
C VAL A 85 -15.99 4.07 5.74
N GLU A 86 -17.21 3.58 5.56
CA GLU A 86 -18.42 4.32 6.00
C GLU A 86 -18.52 4.38 7.52
N LYS A 87 -18.18 3.28 8.21
CA LYS A 87 -18.22 3.14 9.67
C LYS A 87 -17.00 2.38 10.15
N THR A 88 -16.65 2.54 11.42
CA THR A 88 -15.56 1.79 12.06
C THR A 88 -16.07 0.62 12.92
N LYS A 89 -17.39 0.55 13.17
CA LYS A 89 -18.08 -0.49 13.93
C LYS A 89 -19.26 -1.02 13.13
N TYR A 90 -19.45 -2.33 13.13
CA TYR A 90 -20.50 -3.00 12.37
C TYR A 90 -21.17 -4.12 13.19
N SER A 91 -22.49 -4.19 13.10
CA SER A 91 -23.26 -5.33 13.58
C SER A 91 -23.24 -6.46 12.54
N LEU A 92 -23.44 -7.70 12.99
CA LEU A 92 -23.57 -8.84 12.08
C LEU A 92 -24.79 -8.64 11.15
N GLY A 93 -24.60 -8.90 9.85
CA GLY A 93 -25.58 -8.63 8.79
C GLY A 93 -25.49 -7.24 8.16
N ASP A 94 -24.75 -6.30 8.74
CA ASP A 94 -24.53 -4.98 8.14
C ASP A 94 -23.75 -5.07 6.83
N ARG A 95 -23.98 -4.09 5.94
CA ARG A 95 -23.20 -3.95 4.70
C ARG A 95 -22.01 -3.04 4.94
N ILE A 96 -20.80 -3.59 4.81
CA ILE A 96 -19.54 -2.86 4.89
C ILE A 96 -19.21 -2.32 3.50
N ARG A 97 -19.03 -1.01 3.41
CA ARG A 97 -18.60 -0.30 2.20
C ARG A 97 -17.26 0.35 2.44
N ALA A 98 -16.30 0.04 1.57
CA ALA A 98 -14.97 0.61 1.62
C ALA A 98 -14.51 1.04 0.24
N ASN A 99 -13.82 2.17 0.17
CA ASN A 99 -13.14 2.62 -1.02
C ASN A 99 -11.63 2.56 -0.81
N CYS A 100 -10.91 2.38 -1.90
CA CYS A 100 -9.46 2.54 -1.94
C CYS A 100 -9.13 3.42 -3.13
N SER A 101 -8.36 4.47 -2.90
CA SER A 101 -7.90 5.38 -3.94
C SER A 101 -6.38 5.48 -3.98
N SER A 102 -5.83 5.57 -5.19
CA SER A 102 -4.43 5.88 -5.44
C SER A 102 -4.39 7.07 -6.40
N ARG A 103 -4.00 8.23 -5.89
CA ARG A 103 -4.01 9.49 -6.65
C ARG A 103 -2.80 9.61 -7.56
N GLY A 104 -3.03 10.22 -8.73
CA GLY A 104 -2.02 10.39 -9.75
C GLY A 104 -1.55 9.05 -10.34
N GLY A 105 -0.30 9.05 -10.79
CA GLY A 105 0.31 7.91 -11.46
C GLY A 105 -0.13 7.74 -12.91
N PHE A 106 0.80 7.34 -13.75
CA PHE A 106 0.53 7.01 -15.16
C PHE A 106 1.32 5.76 -15.55
N PRO A 107 0.69 4.65 -15.95
CA PRO A 107 -0.75 4.39 -15.84
C PRO A 107 -1.19 4.37 -14.36
N PRO A 108 -2.51 4.51 -14.08
CA PRO A 108 -3.04 4.38 -12.73
C PRO A 108 -2.62 3.07 -12.06
N ALA A 109 -2.41 3.09 -10.75
CA ALA A 109 -2.04 1.89 -10.01
C ALA A 109 -3.19 0.87 -9.98
N ASN A 110 -2.83 -0.41 -10.09
CA ASN A 110 -3.73 -1.54 -9.86
C ASN A 110 -3.96 -1.69 -8.37
N LEU A 111 -5.22 -1.61 -7.95
CA LEU A 111 -5.63 -1.74 -6.55
C LEU A 111 -6.12 -3.15 -6.29
N THR A 112 -5.67 -3.74 -5.20
CA THR A 112 -6.01 -5.10 -4.81
C THR A 112 -6.38 -5.15 -3.35
N TRP A 113 -7.56 -5.70 -3.07
CA TRP A 113 -8.05 -5.84 -1.70
C TRP A 113 -7.61 -7.14 -1.05
N TYR A 114 -7.32 -7.04 0.24
CA TYR A 114 -7.03 -8.13 1.16
C TYR A 114 -7.90 -7.97 2.39
N LEU A 115 -8.46 -9.09 2.85
CA LEU A 115 -9.25 -9.17 4.07
C LEU A 115 -8.60 -10.18 5.00
N ASN A 116 -8.21 -9.74 6.19
CA ASN A 116 -7.47 -10.55 7.16
C ASN A 116 -6.25 -11.28 6.53
N GLY A 117 -5.56 -10.59 5.62
CA GLY A 117 -4.39 -11.11 4.91
C GLY A 117 -4.70 -11.99 3.69
N LYS A 118 -5.96 -12.33 3.42
CA LYS A 118 -6.36 -13.12 2.25
C LYS A 118 -6.81 -12.20 1.11
N GLN A 119 -6.25 -12.38 -0.08
CA GLN A 119 -6.63 -11.59 -1.25
C GLN A 119 -8.08 -11.88 -1.67
N ILE A 120 -8.84 -10.82 -1.95
CA ILE A 120 -10.18 -10.89 -2.50
C ILE A 120 -10.05 -11.14 -4.00
N LYS A 121 -10.06 -12.42 -4.42
CA LYS A 121 -10.15 -12.80 -5.85
C LYS A 121 -11.48 -13.47 -6.18
N ASN A 122 -11.97 -14.33 -5.26
CA ASN A 122 -13.07 -15.27 -5.50
C ASN A 122 -14.06 -15.29 -4.32
N TRP A 123 -14.40 -14.14 -3.74
CA TRP A 123 -15.48 -14.15 -2.76
C TRP A 123 -16.81 -14.13 -3.48
N GLN A 124 -17.55 -15.23 -3.37
CA GLN A 124 -18.97 -15.23 -3.67
C GLN A 124 -19.60 -14.18 -2.74
N ASN A 125 -20.16 -13.11 -3.31
CA ASN A 125 -20.83 -11.97 -2.64
C ASN A 125 -19.98 -10.74 -2.30
N ILE A 126 -18.93 -10.43 -3.07
CA ILE A 126 -18.28 -9.10 -3.01
C ILE A 126 -18.45 -8.39 -4.34
N GLU A 127 -19.13 -7.26 -4.31
CA GLU A 127 -19.23 -6.37 -5.47
C GLU A 127 -18.01 -5.47 -5.50
N THR A 128 -17.25 -5.52 -6.60
CA THR A 128 -16.10 -4.63 -6.82
C THR A 128 -16.39 -3.71 -7.99
N LYS A 129 -16.28 -2.40 -7.77
CA LYS A 129 -16.34 -1.40 -8.85
C LYS A 129 -14.96 -0.81 -9.05
N GLU A 130 -14.43 -0.92 -10.26
CA GLU A 130 -13.09 -0.46 -10.60
C GLU A 130 -13.15 0.72 -11.57
N LYS A 131 -12.42 1.79 -11.22
CA LYS A 131 -12.12 2.92 -12.10
C LYS A 131 -10.61 3.18 -12.02
N ALA A 132 -10.08 3.95 -12.96
CA ALA A 132 -8.67 4.33 -12.97
C ALA A 132 -8.22 4.87 -11.59
N GLY A 133 -7.39 4.09 -10.88
CA GLY A 133 -6.85 4.46 -9.55
C GLY A 133 -7.87 4.48 -8.40
N LEU A 134 -9.08 3.93 -8.57
CA LEU A 134 -10.11 3.87 -7.54
C LEU A 134 -10.84 2.53 -7.56
N THR A 135 -10.99 1.90 -6.41
CA THR A 135 -11.79 0.67 -6.26
C THR A 135 -12.73 0.79 -5.08
N GLU A 136 -13.94 0.27 -5.23
CA GLU A 136 -14.96 0.20 -4.19
C GLU A 136 -15.35 -1.24 -3.97
N ILE A 137 -15.45 -1.66 -2.70
CA ILE A 137 -15.93 -2.99 -2.29
C ILE A 137 -17.15 -2.87 -1.39
N GLU A 138 -18.07 -3.81 -1.56
CA GLU A 138 -19.22 -4.00 -0.69
C GLU A 138 -19.31 -5.47 -0.26
N LEU A 139 -19.42 -5.71 1.06
CA LEU A 139 -19.54 -7.05 1.64
C LEU A 139 -20.44 -7.06 2.88
N GLU A 140 -21.01 -8.21 3.20
CA GLU A 140 -21.84 -8.40 4.40
C GLU A 140 -20.97 -8.77 5.62
N ALA A 141 -21.23 -8.14 6.77
CA ALA A 141 -20.58 -8.39 8.04
C ALA A 141 -20.99 -9.77 8.58
N LYS A 142 -20.10 -10.75 8.45
CA LYS A 142 -20.30 -12.13 8.96
C LYS A 142 -19.33 -12.42 10.09
N THR A 143 -19.75 -13.24 11.05
CA THR A 143 -18.91 -13.66 12.19
C THR A 143 -17.59 -14.28 11.73
N THR A 144 -17.57 -14.98 10.58
CA THR A 144 -16.36 -15.59 10.01
C THR A 144 -15.31 -14.58 9.51
N LEU A 145 -15.69 -13.32 9.32
CA LEU A 145 -14.80 -12.25 8.88
C LEU A 145 -14.16 -11.53 10.07
N PHE A 146 -14.78 -11.52 11.25
CA PHE A 146 -14.22 -10.88 12.44
C PHE A 146 -13.36 -11.90 13.20
N ARG A 147 -12.06 -11.62 13.31
CA ARG A 147 -11.13 -12.39 14.13
C ARG A 147 -10.90 -11.60 15.41
N GLU A 148 -11.26 -12.18 16.56
CA GLU A 148 -11.16 -11.50 17.86
C GLU A 148 -11.91 -10.15 17.88
N GLY A 149 -13.09 -10.10 17.24
CA GLY A 149 -13.90 -8.89 17.12
C GLY A 149 -13.32 -7.82 16.19
N LYS A 150 -12.29 -8.14 15.40
CA LYS A 150 -11.66 -7.21 14.45
C LYS A 150 -11.63 -7.77 13.03
N LEU A 151 -11.87 -6.90 12.07
CA LEU A 151 -11.80 -7.18 10.64
C LEU A 151 -10.78 -6.23 10.02
N ARG A 152 -9.68 -6.77 9.47
CA ARG A 152 -8.64 -5.97 8.83
C ARG A 152 -8.86 -5.92 7.33
N LEU A 153 -9.07 -4.72 6.81
CA LEU A 153 -9.05 -4.44 5.38
C LEU A 153 -7.69 -3.86 5.00
N ARG A 154 -7.12 -4.37 3.92
CA ARG A 154 -5.89 -3.86 3.33
C ARG A 154 -6.09 -3.65 1.85
N CYS A 155 -5.75 -2.46 1.36
CA CYS A 155 -5.63 -2.18 -0.06
C CYS A 155 -4.15 -2.14 -0.46
N LEU A 156 -3.79 -2.88 -1.50
CA LEU A 156 -2.47 -2.91 -2.10
C LEU A 156 -2.53 -2.22 -3.47
N ALA A 157 -1.77 -1.14 -3.62
CA ALA A 157 -1.59 -0.44 -4.88
C ALA A 157 -0.28 -0.87 -5.55
N THR A 158 -0.36 -1.28 -6.81
CA THR A 158 0.79 -1.76 -7.60
C THR A 158 0.84 -1.10 -8.96
N GLN A 159 2.04 -0.73 -9.42
CA GLN A 159 2.27 -0.21 -10.77
C GLN A 159 3.53 -0.86 -11.33
N PHE A 160 3.33 -1.81 -12.25
CA PHE A 160 4.40 -2.67 -12.76
C PHE A 160 5.27 -3.23 -11.61
N SER A 161 6.59 -3.25 -11.79
CA SER A 161 7.58 -3.53 -10.74
C SER A 161 8.11 -2.27 -10.05
N LEU A 162 7.56 -1.09 -10.34
CA LEU A 162 8.10 0.20 -9.89
C LEU A 162 7.46 0.68 -8.60
N TYR A 163 6.14 0.52 -8.45
CA TYR A 163 5.40 0.96 -7.27
C TYR A 163 4.70 -0.19 -6.57
N ARG A 164 4.84 -0.26 -5.25
CA ARG A 164 4.14 -1.24 -4.40
C ARG A 164 3.94 -0.68 -2.99
N ARG A 165 2.74 -0.18 -2.70
CA ARG A 165 2.38 0.40 -1.41
C ARG A 165 1.01 -0.10 -0.95
N SER A 166 0.75 -0.04 0.35
CA SER A 166 -0.53 -0.47 0.90
C SER A 166 -0.99 0.40 2.05
N ALA A 167 -2.30 0.46 2.23
CA ALA A 167 -2.97 1.05 3.39
C ALA A 167 -3.90 0.03 4.02
N GLU A 168 -4.05 0.11 5.34
CA GLU A 168 -4.82 -0.82 6.15
C GLU A 168 -5.75 -0.07 7.08
N VAL A 169 -6.92 -0.65 7.36
CA VAL A 169 -7.89 -0.17 8.34
C VAL A 169 -8.49 -1.36 9.08
N ASP A 170 -8.64 -1.20 10.39
CA ASP A 170 -9.27 -2.20 11.26
C ASP A 170 -10.69 -1.77 11.61
N LEU A 171 -11.66 -2.61 11.25
CA LEU A 171 -13.07 -2.48 11.59
C LEU A 171 -13.37 -3.32 12.83
N GLN A 172 -14.26 -2.84 13.69
CA GLN A 172 -14.64 -3.51 14.94
C GLN A 172 -16.04 -4.13 14.82
N GLU A 173 -16.20 -5.31 15.41
CA GLU A 173 -17.52 -5.91 15.60
C GLU A 173 -18.26 -5.18 16.73
N ASP A 174 -19.51 -4.81 16.50
CA ASP A 174 -20.35 -4.17 17.51
C ASP A 174 -20.97 -5.22 18.43
N THR A 175 -20.13 -5.88 19.22
CA THR A 175 -20.58 -6.84 20.23
C THR A 175 -20.82 -6.13 21.56
N PRO A 176 -22.00 -6.29 22.19
CA PRO A 176 -22.24 -5.74 23.51
C PRO A 176 -21.30 -6.41 24.53
N GLN A 177 -20.57 -5.60 25.31
CA GLN A 177 -19.87 -6.13 26.47
C GLN A 177 -20.90 -6.50 27.54
N LEU A 178 -21.06 -7.80 27.80
CA LEU A 178 -21.78 -8.25 28.99
C LEU A 178 -20.99 -7.80 30.22
N ALA A 179 -21.52 -6.78 30.91
CA ALA A 179 -20.99 -6.37 32.19
C ALA A 179 -21.02 -7.57 33.16
N HIS A 180 -19.97 -7.72 33.95
CA HIS A 180 -19.99 -8.68 35.05
C HIS A 180 -20.98 -8.17 36.10
N VAL A 181 -22.19 -8.73 36.12
CA VAL A 181 -23.19 -8.38 37.13
C VAL A 181 -22.66 -8.86 38.48
N LYS A 182 -22.38 -7.92 39.38
CA LYS A 182 -22.07 -8.21 40.78
C LYS A 182 -23.24 -9.01 41.35
N GLY A 183 -23.02 -10.30 41.61
CA GLY A 183 -24.03 -11.12 42.29
C GLY A 183 -24.40 -10.51 43.65
N PRO A 184 -25.59 -10.82 44.20
CA PRO A 184 -25.96 -10.37 45.52
C PRO A 184 -24.85 -10.75 46.50
N THR A 185 -24.20 -9.74 47.08
CA THR A 185 -23.22 -9.95 48.15
C THR A 185 -24.01 -10.49 49.32
N THR A 186 -23.91 -11.79 49.58
CA THR A 186 -24.45 -12.40 50.79
C THR A 186 -23.82 -11.66 51.96
N PRO A 187 -24.59 -11.03 52.86
CA PRO A 187 -24.02 -10.39 54.03
C PRO A 187 -23.20 -11.42 54.79
N LEU A 188 -21.90 -11.17 54.95
CA LEU A 188 -21.05 -11.94 55.85
C LEU A 188 -21.66 -11.86 57.25
N PRO A 189 -21.66 -12.95 58.04
CA PRO A 189 -22.07 -12.88 59.44
C PRO A 189 -21.18 -11.86 60.15
N VAL A 190 -21.82 -10.89 60.79
CA VAL A 190 -21.17 -9.87 61.62
C VAL A 190 -20.46 -10.62 62.76
N LEU A 191 -19.13 -10.70 62.69
CA LEU A 191 -18.34 -11.09 63.84
C LEU A 191 -18.20 -9.85 64.72
N GLU A 192 -18.96 -9.81 65.82
CA GLU A 192 -18.83 -8.80 66.86
C GLU A 192 -17.39 -8.81 67.40
N HIS A 193 -16.66 -7.73 67.15
CA HIS A 193 -15.41 -7.45 67.83
C HIS A 193 -15.65 -6.37 68.88
N ASN A 194 -15.63 -6.79 70.14
CA ASN A 194 -15.61 -5.91 71.31
C ASN A 194 -14.34 -5.05 71.29
N CYS A 195 -14.53 -3.73 71.26
CA CYS A 195 -13.45 -2.76 71.45
C CYS A 195 -13.13 -2.61 72.95
N ALA A 196 -12.05 -3.23 73.41
CA ALA A 196 -11.42 -2.86 74.67
C ALA A 196 -10.50 -1.65 74.43
N ALA A 197 -10.85 -0.51 75.06
CA ALA A 197 -10.06 0.71 75.02
C ALA A 197 -8.76 0.53 75.84
N ALA A 198 -7.64 0.30 75.16
CA ALA A 198 -6.31 0.43 75.75
C ALA A 198 -5.89 1.90 75.76
N ARG A 199 -5.91 2.53 76.94
CA ARG A 199 -5.26 3.83 77.18
C ARG A 199 -3.75 3.64 77.09
N SER A 200 -3.07 4.42 76.25
CA SER A 200 -1.61 4.52 76.24
C SER A 200 -1.19 5.98 76.53
N PRO A 201 -0.26 6.22 77.48
CA PRO A 201 0.22 7.55 77.78
C PRO A 201 1.32 7.98 76.80
N ALA A 202 1.35 9.29 76.57
CA ALA A 202 2.25 10.02 75.69
C ALA A 202 3.75 9.76 75.97
N VAL A 203 4.55 9.80 74.90
CA VAL A 203 5.96 10.23 74.97
C VAL A 203 6.22 11.17 73.79
N TRP A 204 6.51 12.42 74.15
CA TRP A 204 7.05 13.48 73.28
C TRP A 204 8.53 13.23 72.98
N LEU A 205 9.03 13.85 71.90
CA LEU A 205 10.42 14.08 71.42
C LEU A 205 10.60 13.52 70.00
N GLY A 206 11.04 14.24 68.97
CA GLY A 206 11.54 15.61 68.84
C GLY A 206 11.79 15.86 67.34
N LEU A 207 11.41 17.05 66.88
CA LEU A 207 11.53 17.49 65.49
C LEU A 207 12.77 18.38 65.39
N VAL A 208 13.93 17.81 65.03
CA VAL A 208 15.15 18.58 64.74
C VAL A 208 15.94 17.85 63.64
N LEU A 209 16.25 18.59 62.56
CA LEU A 209 17.17 18.29 61.44
C LEU A 209 16.57 17.66 60.17
N LEU A 210 15.76 18.46 59.49
CA LEU A 210 15.88 18.64 58.04
C LEU A 210 17.30 19.16 57.71
N LEU A 211 17.75 18.86 56.48
CA LEU A 211 18.96 19.34 55.79
C LEU A 211 20.19 18.42 55.94
N LEU A 212 20.28 17.41 55.07
CA LEU A 212 21.47 17.05 54.30
C LEU A 212 21.10 15.97 53.26
N LYS A 213 20.15 16.31 52.37
CA LYS A 213 20.25 15.83 50.99
C LYS A 213 21.26 16.77 50.32
N TRP A 214 22.32 16.22 49.74
CA TRP A 214 22.98 16.61 48.48
C TRP A 214 24.37 15.95 48.44
N THR A 215 24.79 15.52 47.24
CA THR A 215 26.10 14.93 46.85
C THR A 215 26.20 13.41 47.16
N ILE A 216 26.47 12.44 46.26
CA ILE A 216 27.08 12.33 44.91
C ILE A 216 26.61 10.98 44.26
N PRO A 217 26.48 10.86 42.92
CA PRO A 217 26.25 9.60 42.21
C PRO A 217 27.56 8.90 41.78
N ARG A 218 27.50 7.58 41.57
CA ARG A 218 28.48 6.78 40.82
C ARG A 218 27.83 6.20 39.57
#